data_AF-A0A376KW07-F1
#
_entry.id   AF-A0A376KW07-F1
#
_cell.length_a   1.000
_cell.length_b   1.000
_cell.length_c   1.000
_cell.angle_alpha   90.00
_cell.angle_beta   90.00
_cell.angle_gamma   90.00
#
_symmetry.space_group_name_H-M   'P 1'
#
loop_
_entity.id
_entity.type
_entity.pdbx_description
1 polymer ?
#
loop_
_entity_poly.entity_id
_entity_poly.type
_entity_poly.pdbx_seq_one_letter_code
_entity_poly.pdbx_strand_id
1 'polypeptide(L)' 'MGRNIFQSDHPVAMMKAVQAVVHHNETADRAYELYLSEKQ' A
#
# COMPACT_ATOMS: atom_id res chain seq x y z
N MET A 1 4.37 8.76 7.62
CA MET A 1 4.57 7.42 7.04
C MET A 1 5.66 7.35 5.95
N GLY A 2 6.47 8.41 5.72
CA GLY A 2 7.52 8.35 4.69
C GLY A 2 8.53 7.22 4.90
N ARG A 3 9.05 7.06 6.13
CA ARG A 3 9.99 5.98 6.47
C ARG A 3 9.46 4.59 6.14
N ASN A 4 8.22 4.26 6.53
CA ASN A 4 7.63 2.93 6.30
C ASN A 4 7.36 2.65 4.80
N ILE A 5 7.08 3.68 4.01
CA ILE A 5 6.86 3.54 2.56
C ILE A 5 8.20 3.36 1.84
N PHE A 6 9.17 4.24 2.07
CA PHE A 6 10.45 4.25 1.34
C PHE A 6 11.46 3.20 1.81
N GLN A 7 11.27 2.58 2.98
CA GLN A 7 12.05 1.44 3.45
C GLN A 7 11.41 0.07 3.12
N SER A 8 10.23 0.07 2.47
CA SER A 8 9.62 -1.16 1.94
C SER A 8 10.40 -1.63 0.72
N ASP A 9 10.50 -2.95 0.54
CA ASP A 9 11.06 -3.56 -0.68
C ASP A 9 10.32 -3.11 -1.96
N HIS A 10 9.03 -2.76 -1.83
CA HIS A 10 8.19 -2.28 -2.93
C HIS A 10 7.46 -1.00 -2.49
N PRO A 11 8.13 0.17 -2.58
CA PRO A 11 7.58 1.44 -2.11
C PRO A 11 6.37 1.90 -2.93
N VAL A 12 6.33 1.61 -4.23
CA VAL A 12 5.21 1.96 -5.12
C VAL A 12 3.94 1.18 -4.74
N ALA A 13 4.07 -0.14 -4.53
CA ALA A 13 2.96 -0.98 -4.09
C ALA A 13 2.44 -0.55 -2.71
N MET A 14 3.36 -0.22 -1.78
CA MET A 14 3.00 0.28 -0.45
C MET A 14 2.23 1.61 -0.53
N MET A 15 2.63 2.50 -1.44
CA MET A 15 1.97 3.79 -1.62
C MET A 15 0.56 3.63 -2.20
N LYS A 16 0.35 2.71 -3.15
CA LYS A 16 -0.98 2.37 -3.68
C LYS A 16 -1.91 1.79 -2.60
N ALA A 17 -1.40 0.90 -1.76
CA ALA A 17 -2.17 0.33 -0.64
C ALA A 17 -2.60 1.40 0.37
N VAL A 18 -1.69 2.32 0.74
CA VAL A 18 -2.03 3.44 1.63
C VAL A 18 -3.04 4.40 0.99
N GLN A 19 -2.90 4.67 -0.32
CA GLN A 19 -3.84 5.51 -1.06
C GLN A 19 -5.26 4.91 -1.05
N ALA A 20 -5.40 3.59 -1.21
CA ALA A 20 -6.68 2.88 -1.13
C ALA A 20 -7.39 3.12 0.21
N VAL A 21 -6.68 3.01 1.32
CA VAL A 21 -7.26 3.23 2.65
C VAL A 21 -7.64 4.70 2.85
N VAL A 22 -6.75 5.65 2.49
CA VAL A 22 -6.91 7.07 2.82
C VAL A 22 -7.91 7.78 1.90
N HIS A 23 -7.93 7.46 0.61
CA HIS A 23 -8.74 8.17 -0.38
C HIS A 23 -9.95 7.39 -0.87
N HIS A 24 -9.94 6.06 -0.71
CA HIS A 24 -11.00 5.18 -1.18
C HIS A 24 -11.75 4.47 -0.05
N ASN A 25 -11.43 4.76 1.22
CA ASN A 25 -12.02 4.11 2.40
C ASN A 25 -11.96 2.57 2.35
N GLU A 26 -10.95 2.03 1.67
CA GLU A 26 -10.76 0.59 1.60
C GLU A 26 -10.34 0.03 2.96
N THR A 27 -10.70 -1.23 3.18
CA THR A 27 -10.28 -1.95 4.39
C THR A 27 -8.79 -2.29 4.33
N ALA A 28 -8.18 -2.47 5.50
CA ALA A 28 -6.77 -2.87 5.60
C ALA A 28 -6.49 -4.19 4.86
N ASP A 29 -7.43 -5.14 4.91
CA ASP A 29 -7.30 -6.44 4.22
C ASP A 29 -7.24 -6.26 2.70
N ARG A 30 -8.12 -5.43 2.13
CA ARG A 30 -8.09 -5.14 0.68
C ARG A 30 -6.89 -4.32 0.25
N ALA A 31 -6.44 -3.38 1.07
CA ALA A 31 -5.20 -2.65 0.82
C ALA A 31 -3.98 -3.57 0.84
N TYR A 32 -3.96 -4.58 1.73
CA TYR A 32 -2.89 -5.57 1.78
C TYR A 32 -2.88 -6.49 0.56
N GLU A 33 -4.05 -6.95 0.10
CA GLU A 33 -4.16 -7.69 -1.15
C GLU A 33 -3.68 -6.88 -2.36
N LEU A 34 -4.05 -5.59 -2.43
CA LEU A 34 -3.57 -4.68 -3.47
C LEU A 34 -2.04 -4.58 -3.44
N TYR A 35 -1.46 -4.41 -2.24
CA TYR A 35 0.00 -4.43 -2.07
C TYR A 35 0.63 -5.72 -2.61
N LEU A 36 0.07 -6.89 -2.29
CA LEU A 36 0.58 -8.19 -2.77
C LEU A 36 0.46 -8.34 -4.29
N SER A 37 -0.63 -7.87 -4.89
CA SER A 37 -0.82 -7.91 -6.35
C SER A 37 0.13 -6.99 -7.13
N GLU A 38 0.54 -5.88 -6.50
CA GLU A 38 1.43 -4.86 -7.07
C GLU A 38 2.90 -5.11 -6.75
N LYS A 39 3.19 -6.13 -5.91
CA LYS A 39 4.53 -6.59 -5.54
C LYS A 39 5.16 -7.42 -6.68
N GLN A 40 5.39 -6.78 -7.82
CA GLN A 40 6.25 -7.32 -8.89
C GLN A 40 7.72 -7.07 -8.58
#